data_AF-A0A848TUF2-F1
#
_entry.id   AF-A0A848TUF2-F1
#
_cell.length_a   1.000
_cell.length_b   1.000
_cell.length_c   1.000
_cell.angle_alpha   90.00
_cell.angle_beta   90.00
_cell.angle_gamma   90.00
#
_symmetry.space_group_name_H-M   'P 1'
#
loop_
_entity.id
_entity.type
_entity.pdbx_description
1 polymer ?
#
loop_
_entity_poly.entity_id
_entity_poly.type
_entity_poly.pdbx_seq_one_letter_code
_entity_poly.pdbx_strand_id
1 'polypeptide(L)'
;MIRTPLRPLATVLAARSEGENPDAIERENLRARHEADRDAARQRAEGRLLVLGIAFLCAFAMVGLKMSLLAASDPAEPRAAASGAQIVAARADITDRNGRILATNLTTHSLYAQPPQMIDPVRAARELIGIFPDLDHDRLVRQFTGKRKFIWIKRRISPEQQQAVFDIGDPGLLFGPREMRLYPNGRLASHVLGGAGFGREGVSSAEVIGVAGVEKALDESLRDPGRGDVPLTLSLDLTVQAAVERVLAGGMRLMNAKGAAAVLMDIHTGEVISLASLPDFDPNDRPSPLVAGDPADSPLFNRAVQGV
;
A
#
# COMPACT_ATOMS: atom_id res chain seq x y z
N MET A 1 -53.49 3.69 42.74
CA MET A 1 -54.06 2.53 43.48
C MET A 1 -54.43 2.99 44.87
N ILE A 2 -55.71 2.94 45.20
CA ILE A 2 -56.20 3.23 46.56
C ILE A 2 -55.80 2.01 47.41
N ARG A 3 -54.87 2.17 48.35
CA ARG A 3 -54.44 1.08 49.23
C ARG A 3 -55.54 0.83 50.24
N THR A 4 -56.20 -0.31 50.17
CA THR A 4 -57.18 -0.75 51.18
C THR A 4 -56.47 -0.83 52.54
N PRO A 5 -56.93 -0.12 53.58
CA PRO A 5 -56.29 -0.16 54.90
C PRO A 5 -56.41 -1.55 55.53
N LEU A 6 -55.41 -1.95 56.33
CA LEU A 6 -55.38 -3.26 57.02
C LEU A 6 -56.57 -3.45 57.98
N ARG A 7 -57.11 -2.34 58.48
CA ARG A 7 -58.28 -2.25 59.35
C ARG A 7 -59.25 -1.23 58.75
N PRO A 8 -60.12 -1.61 57.80
CA PRO A 8 -61.14 -0.71 57.29
C PRO A 8 -62.11 -0.37 58.42
N LEU A 9 -62.27 0.92 58.71
CA LEU A 9 -63.07 1.39 59.86
C LEU A 9 -64.50 0.84 59.82
N ALA A 10 -65.12 0.77 58.64
CA ALA A 10 -66.47 0.24 58.47
C ALA A 10 -66.59 -1.24 58.90
N THR A 11 -65.61 -2.07 58.54
CA THR A 11 -65.61 -3.51 58.81
C THR A 11 -65.25 -3.83 60.27
N VAL A 12 -64.32 -3.06 60.84
CA VAL A 12 -63.89 -3.21 62.25
C VAL A 12 -64.98 -2.77 63.22
N LEU A 13 -65.74 -1.72 62.89
CA LEU A 13 -66.85 -1.25 63.72
C LEU A 13 -68.02 -2.24 63.72
N ALA A 14 -68.34 -2.84 62.56
CA ALA A 14 -69.36 -3.88 62.43
C ALA A 14 -69.00 -5.16 63.22
N ALA A 15 -67.76 -5.65 63.07
CA ALA A 15 -67.28 -6.83 63.78
C ALA A 15 -67.30 -6.64 65.32
N ARG A 16 -66.99 -5.41 65.80
CA ARG A 16 -67.07 -5.09 67.23
C ARG A 16 -68.50 -5.01 67.75
N SER A 17 -69.47 -4.55 66.96
CA SER A 17 -70.88 -4.56 67.37
C SER A 17 -71.48 -5.96 67.45
N GLU A 18 -70.92 -6.92 66.70
CA GLU A 18 -71.33 -8.32 66.68
C GLU A 18 -70.54 -9.20 67.68
N GLY A 19 -69.60 -8.62 68.44
CA GLY A 19 -68.81 -9.31 69.46
C GLY A 19 -67.62 -10.12 68.93
N GLU A 20 -67.28 -9.95 67.66
CA GLU A 20 -66.17 -10.67 67.01
C GLU A 20 -64.81 -9.99 67.25
N ASN A 21 -63.73 -10.77 67.20
CA ASN A 21 -62.38 -10.26 67.41
C ASN A 21 -61.84 -9.57 66.12
N PRO A 22 -61.64 -8.23 66.13
CA PRO A 22 -61.18 -7.48 64.95
C PRO A 22 -59.75 -7.84 64.50
N ASP A 23 -58.96 -8.52 65.32
CA ASP A 23 -57.62 -9.00 64.95
C ASP A 23 -57.67 -10.20 63.96
N ALA A 24 -58.84 -10.82 63.76
CA ALA A 24 -59.03 -11.81 62.71
C ALA A 24 -59.02 -11.17 61.31
N ILE A 25 -59.70 -10.03 61.16
CA ILE A 25 -59.80 -9.26 59.91
C ILE A 25 -58.43 -8.71 59.49
N GLU A 26 -57.63 -8.25 60.45
CA GLU A 26 -56.26 -7.81 60.18
C GLU A 26 -55.36 -8.96 59.70
N ARG A 27 -55.45 -10.13 60.34
CA ARG A 27 -54.67 -11.32 59.93
C ARG A 27 -55.04 -11.80 58.54
N GLU A 28 -56.31 -11.75 58.17
CA GLU A 28 -56.79 -12.11 56.83
C GLU A 28 -56.28 -11.12 55.78
N ASN A 29 -56.40 -9.81 56.03
CA ASN A 29 -55.88 -8.77 55.13
C ASN A 29 -54.36 -8.81 54.99
N LEU A 30 -53.62 -9.14 56.05
CA LEU A 30 -52.17 -9.35 56.00
C LEU A 30 -51.81 -10.58 55.17
N ARG A 31 -52.54 -11.70 55.32
CA ARG A 31 -52.34 -12.92 54.50
C ARG A 31 -52.60 -12.64 53.02
N ALA A 32 -53.73 -12.01 52.69
CA ALA A 32 -54.08 -11.66 51.31
C ALA A 32 -53.04 -10.73 50.65
N ARG A 33 -52.46 -9.79 51.42
CA ARG A 33 -51.36 -8.95 50.93
C ARG A 33 -50.08 -9.74 50.70
N HIS A 34 -49.70 -10.62 51.62
CA HIS A 34 -48.51 -11.46 51.44
C HIS A 34 -48.67 -12.43 50.27
N GLU A 35 -49.87 -12.94 50.02
CA GLU A 35 -50.17 -13.77 48.83
C GLU A 35 -50.06 -12.94 47.54
N ALA A 36 -50.68 -11.76 47.48
CA ALA A 36 -50.58 -10.86 46.33
C ALA A 36 -49.14 -10.40 46.05
N ASP A 37 -48.35 -10.10 47.09
CA ASP A 37 -46.94 -9.71 46.95
C ASP A 37 -46.08 -10.88 46.45
N ARG A 38 -46.36 -12.12 46.91
CA ARG A 38 -45.69 -13.34 46.42
C ARG A 38 -46.03 -13.61 44.96
N ASP A 39 -47.28 -13.49 44.57
CA ASP A 39 -47.73 -13.70 43.18
C ASP A 39 -47.15 -12.63 42.25
N ALA A 40 -47.12 -11.37 42.67
CA ALA A 40 -46.49 -10.30 41.90
C ALA A 40 -44.97 -10.49 41.77
N ALA A 41 -44.29 -10.96 42.82
CA ALA A 41 -42.86 -11.28 42.76
C ALA A 41 -42.59 -12.47 41.83
N ARG A 42 -43.44 -13.51 41.90
CA ARG A 42 -43.34 -14.70 41.04
C ARG A 42 -43.55 -14.35 39.57
N GLN A 43 -44.60 -13.59 39.24
CA GLN A 43 -44.85 -13.15 37.86
C GLN A 43 -43.72 -12.29 37.30
N ARG A 44 -43.10 -11.43 38.11
CA ARG A 44 -41.92 -10.66 37.68
C ARG A 44 -40.69 -11.55 37.46
N ALA A 45 -40.49 -12.56 38.31
CA ALA A 45 -39.38 -13.50 38.16
C ALA A 45 -39.56 -14.40 36.92
N GLU A 46 -40.76 -14.96 36.72
CA GLU A 46 -41.12 -15.75 35.54
C GLU A 46 -41.03 -14.92 34.26
N GLY A 47 -41.49 -13.67 34.28
CA GLY A 47 -41.36 -12.75 33.15
C GLY A 47 -39.90 -12.43 32.79
N ARG A 48 -39.03 -12.22 33.80
CA ARG A 48 -37.59 -11.98 33.56
C ARG A 48 -36.89 -13.22 33.00
N LEU A 49 -37.21 -14.41 33.53
CA LEU A 49 -36.67 -15.67 33.03
C LEU A 49 -37.09 -15.93 31.58
N LEU A 50 -38.35 -15.64 31.23
CA LEU A 50 -38.86 -15.80 29.88
C LEU A 50 -38.20 -14.82 28.90
N VAL A 51 -38.01 -13.55 29.28
CA VAL A 51 -37.28 -12.57 28.47
C VAL A 51 -35.83 -12.98 28.26
N LEU A 52 -35.15 -13.46 29.31
CA LEU A 52 -33.78 -13.95 29.21
C LEU A 52 -33.67 -15.17 28.29
N GLY A 53 -34.61 -16.12 28.41
CA GLY A 53 -34.67 -17.31 27.57
C GLY A 53 -34.86 -16.97 26.09
N ILE A 54 -35.78 -16.04 25.78
CA ILE A 54 -36.00 -15.56 24.41
C ILE A 54 -34.74 -14.86 23.87
N ALA A 55 -34.08 -14.02 24.68
CA ALA A 55 -32.86 -13.34 24.26
C ALA A 55 -31.73 -14.32 23.89
N PHE A 56 -31.52 -15.36 24.69
CA PHE A 56 -30.56 -16.42 24.39
C PHE A 56 -30.95 -17.20 23.12
N LEU A 57 -32.22 -17.55 22.96
CA LEU A 57 -32.70 -18.26 21.78
C LEU A 57 -32.50 -17.43 20.50
N CYS A 58 -32.75 -16.13 20.53
CA CYS A 58 -32.47 -15.22 19.42
C CYS A 58 -30.97 -15.12 19.10
N ALA A 59 -30.12 -15.03 20.12
CA ALA A 59 -28.67 -14.98 19.93
C ALA A 59 -28.14 -16.28 19.28
N PHE A 60 -28.57 -17.44 19.77
CA PHE A 60 -28.19 -18.74 19.19
C PHE A 60 -28.73 -18.92 17.78
N ALA A 61 -29.97 -18.50 17.50
CA ALA A 61 -30.53 -18.53 16.15
C ALA A 61 -29.74 -17.67 15.17
N MET A 62 -29.28 -16.48 15.60
CA MET A 62 -28.46 -15.58 14.78
C MET A 62 -27.10 -16.21 14.43
N VAL A 63 -26.43 -16.81 15.42
CA VAL A 63 -25.17 -17.52 15.21
C VAL A 63 -25.35 -18.72 14.28
N GLY A 64 -26.39 -19.54 14.51
CA GLY A 64 -26.70 -20.69 13.68
C GLY A 64 -27.00 -20.31 12.23
N LEU A 65 -27.78 -19.25 12.02
CA LEU A 65 -28.07 -18.72 10.69
C LEU A 65 -26.79 -18.24 9.99
N LYS A 66 -25.92 -17.50 10.69
CA LYS A 66 -24.64 -17.04 10.15
C LYS A 66 -23.71 -18.20 9.78
N MET A 67 -23.60 -19.22 10.62
CA MET A 67 -22.78 -20.39 10.34
C MET A 67 -23.32 -21.21 9.16
N SER A 68 -24.65 -21.37 9.06
CA SER A 68 -25.28 -22.06 7.93
C SER A 68 -25.06 -21.33 6.62
N LEU A 69 -25.21 -20.00 6.60
CA LEU A 69 -24.90 -19.16 5.46
C LEU A 69 -23.43 -19.27 5.03
N LEU A 70 -22.51 -19.34 5.99
CA LEU A 70 -21.07 -19.46 5.73
C LEU A 70 -20.66 -20.87 5.25
N ALA A 71 -21.40 -21.90 5.67
CA ALA A 71 -21.17 -23.28 5.24
C ALA A 71 -21.77 -23.59 3.85
N ALA A 72 -22.82 -22.87 3.45
CA ALA A 72 -23.47 -23.03 2.15
C ALA A 72 -22.80 -22.21 1.03
N SER A 73 -21.94 -21.24 1.36
CA SER A 73 -21.12 -20.53 0.38
C SER A 73 -19.95 -21.39 -0.07
N ASP A 74 -19.68 -21.40 -1.38
CA ASP A 74 -18.48 -22.03 -1.96
C ASP A 74 -17.22 -21.57 -1.21
N PRO A 75 -16.22 -22.45 -1.02
CA PRO A 75 -14.93 -22.07 -0.47
C PRO A 75 -14.22 -21.12 -1.45
N ALA A 76 -14.56 -19.83 -1.36
CA ALA A 76 -13.68 -18.78 -1.82
C ALA A 76 -12.52 -18.76 -0.84
N GLU A 77 -11.32 -19.10 -1.31
CA GLU A 77 -10.10 -18.76 -0.58
C GLU A 77 -10.24 -17.32 -0.11
N PRO A 78 -9.98 -17.02 1.18
CA PRO A 78 -9.83 -15.65 1.61
C PRO A 78 -8.57 -15.14 0.91
N ARG A 79 -8.72 -14.67 -0.33
CA ARG A 79 -7.89 -13.59 -0.83
C ARG A 79 -8.04 -12.54 0.23
N ALA A 80 -6.98 -12.39 1.02
CA ALA A 80 -6.89 -11.33 2.00
C ALA A 80 -7.48 -10.10 1.34
N ALA A 81 -8.64 -9.66 1.82
CA ALA A 81 -9.11 -8.33 1.51
C ALA A 81 -8.08 -7.44 2.20
N ALA A 82 -6.97 -7.19 1.50
CA ALA A 82 -6.00 -6.19 1.83
C ALA A 82 -6.77 -4.87 1.76
N SER A 83 -7.45 -4.55 2.85
CA SER A 83 -7.94 -3.22 3.10
C SER A 83 -6.70 -2.34 3.20
N GLY A 84 -6.33 -1.73 2.06
CA GLY A 84 -5.26 -0.73 2.01
C GLY A 84 -3.96 -1.18 1.35
N ALA A 85 -4.00 -1.76 0.17
CA ALA A 85 -3.03 -1.40 -0.85
C ALA A 85 -3.84 -1.06 -2.09
N GLN A 86 -4.02 0.24 -2.36
CA GLN A 86 -4.34 0.63 -3.72
C GLN A 86 -3.32 -0.08 -4.60
N ILE A 87 -3.81 -0.86 -5.57
CA ILE A 87 -2.98 -1.38 -6.65
C ILE A 87 -2.19 -0.17 -7.14
N VAL A 88 -0.92 -0.09 -6.76
CA VAL A 88 0.00 0.88 -7.32
C VAL A 88 0.00 0.46 -8.78
N ALA A 89 -0.68 1.25 -9.61
CA ALA A 89 -1.01 0.86 -10.97
C ALA A 89 0.27 0.40 -11.67
N ALA A 90 0.35 -0.90 -11.95
CA ALA A 90 1.47 -1.47 -12.68
C ALA A 90 1.58 -0.70 -14.00
N ARG A 91 2.74 -0.09 -14.25
CA ARG A 91 2.97 0.60 -15.52
C ARG A 91 3.02 -0.41 -16.64
N ALA A 92 2.33 -0.18 -17.75
CA ALA A 92 2.45 -1.05 -18.92
C ALA A 92 3.92 -1.18 -19.37
N ASP A 93 4.29 -2.36 -19.84
CA ASP A 93 5.60 -2.58 -20.46
C ASP A 93 5.72 -1.77 -21.74
N ILE A 94 6.94 -1.34 -22.08
CA ILE A 94 7.24 -0.72 -23.37
C ILE A 94 7.99 -1.74 -24.20
N THR A 95 7.54 -1.97 -25.43
CA THR A 95 8.14 -2.92 -26.36
C THR A 95 8.54 -2.25 -27.68
N ASP A 96 9.49 -2.84 -28.39
CA ASP A 96 9.78 -2.50 -29.78
C ASP A 96 8.70 -3.06 -30.72
N ARG A 97 8.77 -2.71 -32.01
CA ARG A 97 7.79 -3.16 -33.02
C ARG A 97 7.70 -4.67 -33.20
N ASN A 98 8.71 -5.42 -32.78
CA ASN A 98 8.80 -6.87 -32.81
C ASN A 98 8.46 -7.52 -31.45
N GLY A 99 7.98 -6.74 -30.48
CA GLY A 99 7.59 -7.20 -29.15
C GLY A 99 8.76 -7.36 -28.15
N ARG A 100 9.96 -6.86 -28.47
CA ARG A 100 11.10 -6.94 -27.55
C ARG A 100 10.98 -5.90 -26.44
N ILE A 101 11.21 -6.30 -25.19
CA ILE A 101 11.07 -5.41 -24.04
C ILE A 101 12.14 -4.30 -24.07
N LEU A 102 11.68 -3.06 -23.95
CA LEU A 102 12.47 -1.85 -23.80
C LEU A 102 12.44 -1.34 -22.35
N ALA A 103 11.28 -1.42 -21.69
CA ALA A 103 11.12 -1.06 -20.29
C ALA A 103 10.06 -1.95 -19.63
N THR A 104 10.32 -2.39 -18.41
CA THR A 104 9.41 -3.21 -17.60
C THR A 104 9.50 -2.86 -16.12
N ASN A 105 8.61 -3.39 -15.30
CA ASN A 105 8.64 -3.17 -13.86
C ASN A 105 9.31 -4.34 -13.14
N LEU A 106 10.09 -4.01 -12.11
CA LEU A 106 10.71 -4.98 -11.23
C LEU A 106 10.27 -4.70 -9.79
N THR A 107 9.73 -5.72 -9.11
CA THR A 107 9.47 -5.65 -7.68
C THR A 107 10.79 -5.60 -6.92
N THR A 108 10.92 -4.63 -6.02
CA THR A 108 12.10 -4.41 -5.18
C THR A 108 11.65 -4.01 -3.77
N HIS A 109 12.60 -3.89 -2.86
CA HIS A 109 12.36 -3.36 -1.54
C HIS A 109 13.14 -2.06 -1.35
N SER A 110 12.63 -1.23 -0.47
CA SER A 110 13.37 -0.11 0.10
C SER A 110 13.81 -0.46 1.52
N LEU A 111 14.92 0.12 1.94
CA LEU A 111 15.43 0.01 3.29
C LEU A 111 15.27 1.35 4.01
N TYR A 112 14.64 1.30 5.18
CA TYR A 112 14.54 2.43 6.08
C TYR A 112 14.83 1.99 7.52
N ALA A 113 15.19 2.96 8.35
CA ALA A 113 15.39 2.75 9.78
C ALA A 113 14.36 3.51 10.62
N GLN A 114 13.99 2.91 11.74
CA GLN A 114 13.24 3.53 12.84
C GLN A 114 14.13 3.57 14.09
N PRO A 115 14.89 4.66 14.30
CA PRO A 115 15.82 4.77 15.42
C PRO A 115 15.27 4.42 16.81
N PRO A 116 14.01 4.77 17.16
CA PRO A 116 13.46 4.40 18.48
C PRO A 116 13.32 2.89 18.72
N GLN A 117 13.38 2.07 17.67
CA GLN A 117 13.30 0.61 17.74
C GLN A 117 14.67 -0.06 17.61
N MET A 118 15.73 0.70 17.30
CA MET A 118 17.07 0.12 17.14
C MET A 118 17.66 -0.26 18.48
N ILE A 119 18.33 -1.42 18.52
CA ILE A 119 18.97 -1.92 19.74
C ILE A 119 20.41 -1.44 19.82
N ASP A 120 21.16 -1.57 18.72
CA ASP A 120 22.53 -1.06 18.63
C ASP A 120 22.72 -0.25 17.33
N PRO A 121 22.39 1.06 17.37
CA PRO A 121 22.57 1.98 16.26
C PRO A 121 23.97 1.98 15.64
N VAL A 122 25.01 1.84 16.47
CA VAL A 122 26.40 1.96 16.01
C VAL A 122 26.84 0.69 15.31
N ARG A 123 26.49 -0.49 15.85
CA ARG A 123 26.72 -1.77 15.18
C ARG A 123 25.95 -1.86 13.87
N ALA A 124 24.67 -1.50 13.87
CA ALA A 124 23.84 -1.53 12.68
C ALA A 124 24.42 -0.63 11.56
N ALA A 125 24.89 0.58 11.89
CA ALA A 125 25.56 1.45 10.92
C ALA A 125 26.83 0.81 10.33
N ARG A 126 27.66 0.16 11.15
CA ARG A 126 28.87 -0.53 10.68
C ARG A 126 28.56 -1.71 9.76
N GLU A 127 27.59 -2.55 10.12
CA GLU A 127 27.22 -3.72 9.31
C GLU A 127 26.57 -3.29 7.99
N LEU A 128 25.75 -2.23 7.99
CA LEU A 128 25.18 -1.65 6.78
C LEU A 128 26.24 -1.15 5.79
N ILE A 129 27.38 -0.63 6.27
CA ILE A 129 28.48 -0.19 5.40
C ILE A 129 29.16 -1.37 4.71
N GLY A 130 29.23 -2.53 5.39
CA GLY A 130 29.72 -3.77 4.78
C GLY A 130 28.85 -4.24 3.60
N ILE A 131 27.53 -3.97 3.65
CA ILE A 131 26.58 -4.33 2.60
C ILE A 131 26.49 -3.25 1.52
N PHE A 132 26.56 -1.99 1.91
CA PHE A 132 26.42 -0.82 1.04
C PHE A 132 27.64 0.11 1.16
N PRO A 133 28.71 -0.14 0.36
CA PRO A 133 29.95 0.64 0.43
C PRO A 133 29.80 2.12 0.07
N ASP A 134 28.71 2.51 -0.60
CA ASP A 134 28.43 3.88 -0.99
C ASP A 134 27.79 4.73 0.12
N LEU A 135 27.45 4.13 1.26
CA LEU A 135 26.93 4.85 2.42
C LEU A 135 28.04 5.48 3.26
N ASP A 136 27.70 6.52 4.01
CA ASP A 136 28.60 7.20 4.94
C ASP A 136 28.29 6.76 6.38
N HIS A 137 29.26 6.11 7.01
CA HIS A 137 29.15 5.59 8.37
C HIS A 137 28.80 6.68 9.39
N ASP A 138 29.52 7.80 9.38
CA ASP A 138 29.37 8.86 10.37
C ASP A 138 28.06 9.61 10.17
N ARG A 139 27.58 9.69 8.93
CA ARG A 139 26.23 10.15 8.64
C ARG A 139 25.18 9.22 9.22
N LEU A 140 25.30 7.90 9.03
CA LEU A 140 24.34 6.92 9.55
C LEU A 140 24.28 6.93 11.08
N VAL A 141 25.44 6.91 11.76
CA VAL A 141 25.50 6.95 13.22
C VAL A 141 24.81 8.21 13.76
N ARG A 142 25.08 9.38 13.17
CA ARG A 142 24.41 10.64 13.56
C ARG A 142 22.90 10.60 13.34
N GLN A 143 22.46 9.94 12.26
CA GLN A 143 21.02 9.82 11.98
C GLN A 143 20.34 8.84 12.95
N PHE A 144 20.95 7.69 13.23
CA PHE A 144 20.39 6.66 14.10
C PHE A 144 20.43 7.03 15.59
N THR A 145 21.39 7.84 16.04
CA THR A 145 21.44 8.34 17.43
C THR A 145 20.67 9.64 17.64
N GLY A 146 20.17 10.24 16.56
CA GLY A 146 19.45 11.50 16.59
C GLY A 146 17.99 11.37 17.07
N LYS A 147 17.27 12.49 17.06
CA LYS A 147 15.85 12.56 17.44
C LYS A 147 14.86 12.09 16.36
N ARG A 148 15.36 11.66 15.19
CA ARG A 148 14.52 11.28 14.05
C ARG A 148 13.84 9.94 14.33
N LYS A 149 12.55 9.84 14.00
CA LYS A 149 11.79 8.59 14.16
C LYS A 149 11.84 7.69 12.92
N PHE A 150 12.23 8.24 11.78
CA PHE A 150 12.22 7.57 10.48
C PHE A 150 13.32 8.12 9.59
N ILE A 151 14.05 7.23 8.91
CA ILE A 151 15.16 7.55 8.01
C ILE A 151 15.14 6.62 6.79
N TRP A 152 15.08 7.18 5.58
CA TRP A 152 15.37 6.42 4.36
C TRP A 152 16.87 6.15 4.25
N ILE A 153 17.24 4.88 4.08
CA ILE A 153 18.64 4.47 3.87
C ILE A 153 18.87 4.24 2.38
N LYS A 154 18.08 3.35 1.77
CA LYS A 154 18.15 3.01 0.34
C LYS A 154 16.76 2.90 -0.25
N ARG A 155 16.58 3.44 -1.46
CA ARG A 155 15.31 3.39 -2.18
C ARG A 155 15.05 2.04 -2.86
N ARG A 156 16.12 1.34 -3.24
CA ARG A 156 16.10 0.08 -4.00
C ARG A 156 17.20 -0.80 -3.43
N ILE A 157 16.88 -2.06 -3.13
CA ILE A 157 17.83 -3.10 -2.71
C ILE A 157 17.48 -4.41 -3.42
N SER A 158 18.49 -5.22 -3.69
CA SER A 158 18.30 -6.56 -4.25
C SER A 158 17.81 -7.53 -3.16
N PRO A 159 17.23 -8.69 -3.54
CA PRO A 159 16.86 -9.73 -2.58
C PRO A 159 18.03 -10.22 -1.72
N GLU A 160 19.23 -10.30 -2.29
CA GLU A 160 20.46 -10.69 -1.58
C GLU A 160 20.85 -9.63 -0.54
N GLN A 161 20.77 -8.35 -0.91
CA GLN A 161 21.01 -7.24 0.01
C GLN A 161 19.96 -7.18 1.13
N GLN A 162 18.69 -7.47 0.80
CA GLN A 162 17.62 -7.55 1.78
C GLN A 162 17.88 -8.65 2.80
N GLN A 163 18.28 -9.84 2.34
CA GLN A 163 18.64 -10.93 3.24
C GLN A 163 19.84 -10.57 4.12
N ALA A 164 20.90 -10.00 3.54
CA ALA A 164 22.07 -9.58 4.30
C ALA A 164 21.73 -8.54 5.39
N VAL A 165 20.81 -7.61 5.11
CA VAL A 165 20.33 -6.64 6.10
C VAL A 165 19.44 -7.30 7.15
N PHE A 166 18.64 -8.28 6.77
CA PHE A 166 17.84 -9.07 7.72
C PHE A 166 18.74 -9.84 8.70
N ASP A 167 19.86 -10.38 8.22
CA ASP A 167 20.82 -11.15 9.02
C ASP A 167 21.56 -10.30 10.09
N ILE A 168 21.55 -8.96 9.97
CA ILE A 168 22.03 -8.03 11.02
C ILE A 168 21.24 -8.24 12.33
N GLY A 169 19.94 -8.55 12.21
CA GLY A 169 19.06 -8.80 13.35
C GLY A 169 18.68 -7.57 14.17
N ASP A 170 18.81 -6.35 13.63
CA ASP A 170 18.34 -5.13 14.31
C ASP A 170 16.86 -4.84 13.95
N PRO A 171 15.94 -4.81 14.94
CA PRO A 171 14.51 -4.65 14.68
C PRO A 171 14.13 -3.25 14.19
N GLY A 172 15.01 -2.26 14.30
CA GLY A 172 14.79 -0.93 13.74
C GLY A 172 15.10 -0.82 12.26
N LEU A 173 15.70 -1.84 11.62
CA LEU A 173 15.91 -1.91 10.18
C LEU A 173 14.72 -2.62 9.52
N LEU A 174 14.00 -1.90 8.66
CA LEU A 174 12.74 -2.34 8.10
C LEU A 174 12.70 -2.13 6.59
N PHE A 175 11.87 -2.95 5.95
CA PHE A 175 11.71 -2.95 4.50
C PHE A 175 10.34 -2.43 4.08
N GLY A 176 10.30 -1.71 2.97
CA GLY A 176 9.07 -1.26 2.33
C GLY A 176 8.96 -1.85 0.92
N PRO A 177 7.88 -2.57 0.57
CA PRO A 177 7.70 -3.08 -0.79
C PRO A 177 7.62 -1.92 -1.78
N ARG A 178 8.28 -2.06 -2.92
CA ARG A 178 8.31 -1.06 -3.99
C ARG A 178 8.36 -1.72 -5.35
N GLU A 179 7.97 -0.96 -6.36
CA GLU A 179 8.23 -1.29 -7.75
C GLU A 179 9.22 -0.28 -8.31
N MET A 180 10.10 -0.73 -9.20
CA MET A 180 10.99 0.15 -9.94
C MET A 180 10.88 -0.13 -11.43
N ARG A 181 11.11 0.91 -12.24
CA ARG A 181 11.25 0.75 -13.69
C ARG A 181 12.64 0.24 -14.03
N LEU A 182 12.71 -0.80 -14.85
CA LEU A 182 13.92 -1.44 -15.35
C LEU A 182 14.01 -1.28 -16.87
N TYR A 183 15.19 -0.95 -17.36
CA TYR A 183 15.50 -0.81 -18.79
C TYR A 183 16.56 -1.86 -19.18
N PRO A 184 16.15 -3.04 -19.69
CA PRO A 184 17.06 -4.18 -19.88
C PRO A 184 18.21 -3.91 -20.86
N ASN A 185 18.00 -3.00 -21.82
CA ASN A 185 18.98 -2.69 -22.86
C ASN A 185 19.93 -1.53 -22.47
N GLY A 186 19.88 -1.06 -21.23
CA GLY A 186 20.75 0.00 -20.72
C GLY A 186 20.62 1.30 -21.52
N ARG A 187 21.74 1.75 -22.11
CA ARG A 187 21.84 3.04 -22.83
C ARG A 187 21.06 3.10 -24.14
N LEU A 188 20.71 1.95 -24.70
CA LEU A 188 20.03 1.83 -25.99
C LEU A 188 18.66 2.54 -25.96
N ALA A 189 18.41 3.40 -26.95
CA ALA A 189 17.20 4.21 -27.05
C ALA A 189 16.92 5.08 -25.80
N SER A 190 17.94 5.42 -25.01
CA SER A 190 17.80 6.17 -23.75
C SER A 190 17.08 7.51 -23.92
N HIS A 191 17.34 8.26 -24.99
CA HIS A 191 16.64 9.53 -25.24
C HIS A 191 15.19 9.35 -25.68
N VAL A 192 14.85 8.22 -26.33
CA VAL A 192 13.47 7.92 -26.71
C VAL A 192 12.67 7.52 -25.47
N LEU A 193 13.19 6.57 -24.69
CA LEU A 193 12.56 6.10 -23.46
C LEU A 193 12.51 7.23 -22.41
N GLY A 194 13.60 7.99 -22.31
CA GLY A 194 13.81 9.06 -21.35
C GLY A 194 14.10 8.52 -19.96
N GLY A 195 13.11 7.93 -19.31
CA GLY A 195 13.26 7.31 -18.00
C GLY A 195 12.15 7.65 -17.02
N ALA A 196 12.07 6.86 -15.97
CA ALA A 196 11.12 7.00 -14.87
C ALA A 196 11.83 7.33 -13.55
N GLY A 197 11.05 7.80 -12.59
CA GLY A 197 11.50 8.11 -11.24
C GLY A 197 10.40 7.86 -10.22
N PHE A 198 10.73 8.09 -8.96
CA PHE A 198 9.75 8.01 -7.87
C PHE A 198 9.05 9.36 -7.71
N GLY A 199 7.71 9.34 -7.79
CA GLY A 199 6.83 10.47 -7.49
C GLY A 199 6.54 10.54 -6.00
N ARG A 200 5.29 10.25 -5.60
CA ARG A 200 4.94 10.17 -4.18
C ARG A 200 5.50 8.90 -3.55
N GLU A 201 6.32 9.07 -2.52
CA GLU A 201 6.95 7.97 -1.77
C GLU A 201 6.30 7.82 -0.39
N GLY A 202 5.73 6.64 -0.12
CA GLY A 202 5.30 6.17 1.19
C GLY A 202 6.16 5.00 1.67
N VAL A 203 5.82 4.46 2.85
CA VAL A 203 6.51 3.28 3.40
C VAL A 203 6.09 2.00 2.67
N SER A 204 4.80 1.87 2.36
CA SER A 204 4.19 0.70 1.73
C SER A 204 3.98 0.83 0.23
N SER A 205 4.24 2.01 -0.34
CA SER A 205 4.08 2.24 -1.78
C SER A 205 4.98 3.36 -2.26
N ALA A 206 5.45 3.25 -3.50
CA ALA A 206 6.11 4.33 -4.20
C ALA A 206 5.52 4.42 -5.61
N GLU A 207 5.07 5.61 -5.99
CA GLU A 207 4.53 5.87 -7.31
C GLU A 207 5.68 5.97 -8.33
N VAL A 208 5.63 5.18 -9.40
CA VAL A 208 6.57 5.29 -10.52
C VAL A 208 5.98 6.25 -11.54
N ILE A 209 6.68 7.37 -11.79
CA ILE A 209 6.28 8.42 -12.74
C ILE A 209 7.31 8.57 -13.86
N GLY A 210 6.84 8.90 -15.06
CA GLY A 210 7.69 9.22 -16.18
C GLY A 210 8.33 10.60 -16.04
N VAL A 211 9.65 10.69 -16.22
CA VAL A 211 10.41 11.93 -16.01
C VAL A 211 10.84 12.56 -17.34
N ALA A 212 11.06 11.77 -18.40
CA ALA A 212 11.24 12.30 -19.76
C ALA A 212 10.87 11.27 -20.83
N GLY A 213 11.02 11.66 -22.10
CA GLY A 213 10.81 10.77 -23.25
C GLY A 213 9.40 10.20 -23.31
N VAL A 214 9.28 9.01 -23.90
CA VAL A 214 8.05 8.22 -23.96
C VAL A 214 7.45 8.00 -22.57
N GLU A 215 8.29 7.73 -21.56
CA GLU A 215 7.82 7.50 -20.19
C GLU A 215 7.01 8.67 -19.65
N LYS A 216 7.44 9.92 -19.92
CA LYS A 216 6.71 11.12 -19.50
C LYS A 216 5.56 11.47 -20.44
N ALA A 217 5.78 11.37 -21.75
CA ALA A 217 4.79 11.76 -22.75
C ALA A 217 3.52 10.90 -22.68
N LEU A 218 3.69 9.61 -22.37
CA LEU A 218 2.60 8.64 -22.28
C LEU A 218 2.38 8.15 -20.84
N ASP A 219 2.74 8.97 -19.84
CA ASP A 219 2.61 8.62 -18.42
C ASP A 219 1.19 8.17 -18.06
N GLU A 220 0.19 8.90 -18.54
CA GLU A 220 -1.23 8.60 -18.29
C GLU A 220 -1.65 7.25 -18.91
N SER A 221 -1.26 7.00 -20.16
CA SER A 221 -1.58 5.74 -20.85
C SER A 221 -0.85 4.54 -20.24
N LEU A 222 0.42 4.72 -19.84
CA LEU A 222 1.21 3.69 -19.20
C LEU A 222 0.67 3.32 -17.82
N ARG A 223 0.00 4.25 -17.13
CA ARG A 223 -0.55 4.04 -15.78
C ARG A 223 -2.03 3.69 -15.75
N ASP A 224 -2.68 3.63 -16.92
CA ASP A 224 -4.09 3.30 -17.04
C ASP A 224 -4.33 1.86 -16.53
N PRO A 225 -5.04 1.65 -15.42
CA PRO A 225 -5.30 0.32 -14.88
C PRO A 225 -6.07 -0.58 -15.85
N GLY A 226 -6.84 0.00 -16.78
CA GLY A 226 -7.54 -0.74 -17.82
C GLY A 226 -6.63 -1.24 -18.95
N ARG A 227 -5.37 -0.81 -18.97
CA ARG A 227 -4.35 -1.17 -19.98
C ARG A 227 -3.08 -1.75 -19.38
N GLY A 228 -3.04 -2.02 -18.08
CA GLY A 228 -1.84 -2.53 -17.40
C GLY A 228 -1.24 -3.78 -18.06
N ASP A 229 -2.08 -4.63 -18.65
CA ASP A 229 -1.67 -5.88 -19.32
C ASP A 229 -1.37 -5.71 -20.83
N VAL A 230 -1.61 -4.53 -21.41
CA VAL A 230 -1.37 -4.26 -22.83
C VAL A 230 -0.10 -3.44 -22.97
N PRO A 231 1.00 -3.99 -23.51
CA PRO A 231 2.24 -3.26 -23.66
C PRO A 231 2.09 -2.11 -24.65
N LEU A 232 2.80 -1.01 -24.38
CA LEU A 232 2.98 0.09 -25.32
C LEU A 232 4.04 -0.30 -26.35
N THR A 233 3.58 -0.66 -27.54
CA THR A 233 4.46 -0.97 -28.68
C THR A 233 4.93 0.31 -29.36
N LEU A 234 6.25 0.51 -29.44
CA LEU A 234 6.87 1.58 -30.20
C LEU A 234 7.12 1.17 -31.65
N SER A 235 7.25 2.15 -32.55
CA SER A 235 7.67 1.93 -33.93
C SER A 235 9.15 1.56 -34.09
N LEU A 236 9.94 1.71 -33.02
CA LEU A 236 11.36 1.41 -33.01
C LEU A 236 11.63 -0.07 -33.32
N ASP A 237 12.67 -0.32 -34.10
CA ASP A 237 13.28 -1.66 -34.21
C ASP A 237 14.58 -1.69 -33.41
N LEU A 238 14.64 -2.55 -32.39
CA LEU A 238 15.78 -2.62 -31.48
C LEU A 238 17.09 -3.00 -32.19
N THR A 239 17.00 -3.85 -33.22
CA THR A 239 18.17 -4.29 -34.00
C THR A 239 18.76 -3.13 -34.78
N VAL A 240 17.87 -2.37 -35.43
CA VAL A 240 18.25 -1.21 -36.25
C VAL A 240 18.75 -0.09 -35.35
N GLN A 241 18.08 0.18 -34.23
CA GLN A 241 18.51 1.15 -33.22
C GLN A 241 19.95 0.86 -32.75
N ALA A 242 20.23 -0.39 -32.37
CA ALA A 242 21.56 -0.77 -31.89
C ALA A 242 22.63 -0.65 -32.99
N ALA A 243 22.27 -0.92 -34.25
CA ALA A 243 23.17 -0.72 -35.39
C ALA A 243 23.48 0.77 -35.62
N VAL A 244 22.45 1.62 -35.63
CA VAL A 244 22.58 3.07 -35.82
C VAL A 244 23.42 3.68 -34.70
N GLU A 245 23.12 3.42 -33.43
CA GLU A 245 23.87 3.96 -32.30
C GLU A 245 25.36 3.54 -32.35
N ARG A 246 25.65 2.28 -32.71
CA ARG A 246 27.04 1.79 -32.82
C ARG A 246 27.81 2.50 -33.93
N VAL A 247 27.21 2.66 -35.11
CA VAL A 247 27.84 3.36 -36.24
C VAL A 247 28.03 4.83 -35.91
N LEU A 248 27.01 5.47 -35.32
CA LEU A 248 27.06 6.87 -34.92
C LEU A 248 28.14 7.14 -33.86
N ALA A 249 28.27 6.26 -32.86
CA ALA A 249 29.32 6.33 -31.84
C ALA A 249 30.72 6.08 -32.42
N GLY A 250 30.84 5.26 -33.46
CA GLY A 250 32.08 5.11 -34.23
C GLY A 250 32.45 6.40 -34.95
N GLY A 251 31.51 6.98 -35.71
CA GLY A 251 31.70 8.24 -36.44
C GLY A 251 32.03 9.42 -35.54
N MET A 252 31.31 9.58 -34.42
CA MET A 252 31.55 10.64 -33.43
C MET A 252 32.98 10.58 -32.87
N ARG A 253 33.48 9.39 -32.54
CA ARG A 253 34.86 9.19 -32.06
C ARG A 253 35.90 9.48 -33.14
N LEU A 254 35.68 9.03 -34.37
CA LEU A 254 36.60 9.25 -35.48
C LEU A 254 36.74 10.74 -35.84
N MET A 255 35.64 11.49 -35.74
CA MET A 255 35.63 12.92 -36.05
C MET A 255 35.92 13.82 -34.84
N ASN A 256 36.12 13.23 -33.65
CA ASN A 256 36.21 13.96 -32.38
C ASN A 256 35.06 14.98 -32.20
N ALA A 257 33.85 14.59 -32.60
CA ALA A 257 32.68 15.46 -32.57
C ALA A 257 32.14 15.58 -31.14
N LYS A 258 31.59 16.76 -30.79
CA LYS A 258 30.97 17.02 -29.47
C LYS A 258 29.71 16.18 -29.23
N GLY A 259 28.99 15.86 -30.30
CA GLY A 259 27.77 15.06 -30.25
C GLY A 259 27.37 14.61 -31.65
N ALA A 260 26.38 13.73 -31.70
CA ALA A 260 25.88 13.19 -32.96
C ALA A 260 24.39 12.84 -32.82
N ALA A 261 23.66 12.87 -33.94
CA ALA A 261 22.28 12.46 -34.00
C ALA A 261 22.00 11.71 -35.30
N ALA A 262 21.06 10.76 -35.25
CA ALA A 262 20.56 10.07 -36.43
C ALA A 262 19.08 9.74 -36.25
N VAL A 263 18.31 9.89 -37.33
CA VAL A 263 16.90 9.50 -37.40
C VAL A 263 16.72 8.64 -38.64
N LEU A 264 16.13 7.46 -38.48
CA LEU A 264 15.72 6.59 -39.56
C LEU A 264 14.19 6.45 -39.51
N MET A 265 13.55 6.72 -40.65
CA MET A 265 12.10 6.74 -40.78
C MET A 265 11.67 5.90 -41.98
N ASP A 266 10.55 5.20 -41.84
CA ASP A 266 9.88 4.56 -42.97
C ASP A 266 9.15 5.62 -43.80
N ILE A 267 9.46 5.70 -45.09
CA ILE A 267 8.91 6.71 -46.00
C ILE A 267 7.43 6.50 -46.34
N HIS A 268 6.91 5.28 -46.20
CA HIS A 268 5.53 4.94 -46.56
C HIS A 268 4.59 5.14 -45.37
N THR A 269 5.04 4.82 -44.16
CA THR A 269 4.22 4.92 -42.93
C THR A 269 4.50 6.17 -42.11
N GLY A 270 5.66 6.81 -42.29
CA GLY A 270 6.14 7.91 -41.46
C GLY A 270 6.62 7.45 -40.07
N GLU A 271 6.71 6.15 -39.83
CA GLU A 271 7.18 5.60 -38.56
C GLU A 271 8.67 5.84 -38.33
N VAL A 272 9.04 6.25 -37.12
CA VAL A 272 10.45 6.37 -36.73
C VAL A 272 10.96 4.98 -36.31
N ILE A 273 11.84 4.41 -37.12
CA ILE A 273 12.43 3.07 -36.91
C ILE A 273 13.62 3.15 -35.96
N SER A 274 14.38 4.25 -36.01
CA SER A 274 15.48 4.51 -35.10
C SER A 274 15.65 6.01 -34.85
N LEU A 275 15.91 6.38 -33.60
CA LEU A 275 16.27 7.73 -33.19
C LEU A 275 17.42 7.66 -32.18
N ALA A 276 18.60 8.09 -32.60
CA ALA A 276 19.81 8.07 -31.80
C ALA A 276 20.32 9.50 -31.54
N SER A 277 20.78 9.75 -30.32
CA SER A 277 21.45 10.97 -29.91
C SER A 277 22.66 10.61 -29.05
N LEU A 278 23.80 11.25 -29.26
CA LEU A 278 25.03 11.03 -28.52
C LEU A 278 25.63 12.37 -28.05
N PRO A 279 26.19 12.45 -26.83
CA PRO A 279 26.33 11.37 -25.86
C PRO A 279 24.98 10.91 -25.25
N ASP A 280 24.90 9.64 -24.92
CA ASP A 280 23.77 8.95 -24.30
C ASP A 280 23.98 8.72 -22.80
N PHE A 281 22.96 8.17 -22.13
CA PHE A 281 22.98 7.86 -20.70
C PHE A 281 22.27 6.52 -20.44
N ASP A 282 22.50 5.92 -19.27
CA ASP A 282 21.72 4.75 -18.84
C ASP A 282 20.46 5.22 -18.09
N PRO A 283 19.24 4.92 -18.55
CA PRO A 283 18.02 5.29 -17.84
C PRO A 283 17.87 4.62 -16.46
N ASN A 284 18.56 3.50 -16.20
CA ASN A 284 18.58 2.84 -14.89
C ASN A 284 19.39 3.64 -13.85
N ASP A 285 20.41 4.37 -14.31
CA ASP A 285 21.27 5.28 -13.53
C ASP A 285 21.29 6.68 -14.17
N ARG A 286 20.09 7.26 -14.25
CA ARG A 286 19.91 8.52 -14.95
C ARG A 286 20.58 9.68 -14.20
N PRO A 287 21.46 10.46 -14.86
CA PRO A 287 22.11 11.61 -14.22
C PRO A 287 21.11 12.72 -13.90
N SER A 288 21.46 13.55 -12.91
CA SER A 288 20.66 14.73 -12.60
C SER A 288 20.78 15.78 -13.72
N PRO A 289 19.70 16.53 -14.03
CA PRO A 289 19.79 17.65 -14.96
C PRO A 289 20.84 18.67 -14.53
N LEU A 290 21.51 19.29 -15.50
CA LEU A 290 22.43 20.40 -15.23
C LEU A 290 21.66 21.58 -14.64
N VAL A 291 22.16 22.12 -13.52
CA VAL A 291 21.56 23.29 -12.84
C VAL A 291 22.21 24.61 -13.32
N ALA A 292 23.43 24.53 -13.87
CA ALA A 292 24.18 25.63 -14.43
C ALA A 292 24.97 25.18 -15.66
N GLY A 293 25.25 26.10 -16.58
CA GLY A 293 25.92 25.81 -17.86
C GLY A 293 24.96 25.65 -19.03
N ASP A 294 25.49 25.21 -20.17
CA ASP A 294 24.71 24.95 -21.38
C ASP A 294 23.98 23.60 -21.28
N PRO A 295 22.63 23.55 -21.43
CA PRO A 295 21.89 22.30 -21.47
C PRO A 295 22.40 21.29 -22.51
N ALA A 296 22.99 21.77 -23.61
CA ALA A 296 23.55 20.90 -24.64
C ALA A 296 24.75 20.08 -24.14
N ASP A 297 25.44 20.50 -23.09
CA ASP A 297 26.53 19.72 -22.49
C ASP A 297 26.03 18.52 -21.68
N SER A 298 24.72 18.45 -21.42
CA SER A 298 24.11 17.33 -20.73
C SER A 298 23.98 16.10 -21.65
N PRO A 299 24.31 14.89 -21.17
CA PRO A 299 23.98 13.65 -21.89
C PRO A 299 22.47 13.41 -21.99
N LEU A 300 21.66 14.11 -21.18
CA LEU A 300 20.19 14.04 -21.26
C LEU A 300 19.64 14.80 -22.48
N PHE A 301 20.44 15.65 -23.12
CA PHE A 301 20.00 16.48 -24.23
C PHE A 301 19.83 15.65 -25.51
N ASN A 302 18.60 15.57 -26.01
CA ASN A 302 18.25 14.80 -27.20
C ASN A 302 18.47 15.65 -28.46
N ARG A 303 19.64 15.47 -29.08
CA ARG A 303 20.07 16.26 -30.24
C ARG A 303 19.25 16.03 -31.49
N ALA A 304 18.65 14.83 -31.62
CA ALA A 304 17.83 14.50 -32.78
C ALA A 304 16.54 15.33 -32.84
N VAL A 305 16.06 15.85 -31.70
CA VAL A 305 14.82 16.62 -31.60
C VAL A 305 15.07 18.07 -31.18
N GLN A 306 16.06 18.31 -30.33
CA GLN A 306 16.34 19.63 -29.75
C GLN A 306 17.40 20.43 -30.52
N GLY A 307 18.06 19.84 -31.53
CA GLY A 307 19.10 20.47 -32.34
C GLY A 307 20.52 20.04 -31.95
N VAL A 308 21.50 20.45 -32.77
CA VAL A 308 22.93 20.20 -32.56
C VAL A 308 23.64 21.50 -32.21
#